data_AF-A0AAU2QK18-F1
#
_entry.id   AF-A0AAU2QK18-F1
#
_cell.length_a   1.000
_cell.length_b   1.000
_cell.length_c   1.000
_cell.angle_alpha   90.00
_cell.angle_beta   90.00
_cell.angle_gamma   90.00
#
_symmetry.space_group_name_H-M   'P 1'
#
loop_
_entity.id
_entity.type
_entity.pdbx_description
1 polymer ?
#
loop_
_entity_poly.entity_id
_entity_poly.type
_entity_poly.pdbx_seq_one_letter_code
_entity_poly.pdbx_strand_id
1 'polypeptide(L)'
;MVPGAEAFFGEVRAAFAGTARRLALDGPLEQTADRHLAVVTYTGADVRYKAVLGLWAGDVEIHVCRDAEATECKVGVEKLARAAGVGGAASFGARSMRQLRKSLTSQVRYVELVHPLVTVELMRAAGAREWSRPLVR
;
A
#
# COMPACT_ATOMS: atom_id res chain seq x y z
N MET A 1 -17.40 -11.28 -10.09
CA MET A 1 -17.86 -10.62 -8.86
C MET A 1 -16.65 -9.97 -8.21
N VAL A 2 -16.69 -8.65 -7.97
CA VAL A 2 -15.61 -7.95 -7.26
C VAL A 2 -15.60 -8.44 -5.80
N PRO A 3 -14.43 -8.76 -5.21
CA PRO A 3 -14.31 -9.16 -3.81
C PRO A 3 -14.97 -8.12 -2.89
N GLY A 4 -15.70 -8.60 -1.88
CA GLY A 4 -16.18 -7.75 -0.80
C GLY A 4 -15.03 -7.32 0.13
N ALA A 5 -15.28 -6.28 0.94
CA ALA A 5 -14.28 -5.74 1.85
C ALA A 5 -13.71 -6.80 2.80
N GLU A 6 -14.54 -7.68 3.39
CA GLU A 6 -14.10 -8.74 4.30
C GLU A 6 -13.11 -9.72 3.65
N ALA A 7 -13.44 -10.22 2.45
CA ALA A 7 -12.55 -11.09 1.69
C ALA A 7 -11.23 -10.39 1.37
N PHE A 8 -11.29 -9.10 1.03
CA PHE A 8 -10.10 -8.29 0.80
C PHE A 8 -9.22 -8.15 2.05
N PHE A 9 -9.79 -7.89 3.23
CA PHE A 9 -9.01 -7.84 4.48
C PHE A 9 -8.26 -9.15 4.75
N GLY A 10 -8.93 -10.29 4.58
CA GLY A 10 -8.32 -11.60 4.77
C GLY A 10 -7.15 -11.82 3.80
N GLU A 11 -7.32 -11.49 2.54
CA GLU A 11 -6.29 -11.68 1.51
C GLU A 11 -5.11 -10.72 1.68
N VAL A 12 -5.32 -9.47 2.12
CA VAL A 12 -4.22 -8.55 2.44
C VAL A 12 -3.43 -9.06 3.64
N ARG A 13 -4.09 -9.54 4.70
CA ARG A 13 -3.41 -10.16 5.86
C ARG A 13 -2.55 -11.34 5.42
N ALA A 14 -3.10 -12.23 4.59
CA ALA A 14 -2.37 -13.38 4.07
C ALA A 14 -1.16 -12.95 3.22
N ALA A 15 -1.32 -11.98 2.32
CA ALA A 15 -0.24 -11.50 1.46
C ALA A 15 0.91 -10.84 2.23
N PHE A 16 0.59 -10.05 3.27
CA PHE A 16 1.60 -9.33 4.07
C PHE A 16 2.24 -10.19 5.18
N ALA A 17 1.68 -11.34 5.56
CA ALA A 17 2.08 -12.06 6.77
C ALA A 17 3.59 -12.36 6.89
N GLY A 18 4.27 -12.64 5.77
CA GLY A 18 5.72 -12.84 5.74
C GLY A 18 6.50 -11.52 5.68
N THR A 19 6.05 -10.60 4.83
CA THR A 19 6.69 -9.30 4.59
C THR A 19 6.64 -8.40 5.83
N ALA A 20 5.50 -8.33 6.50
CA ALA A 20 5.33 -7.53 7.72
C ALA A 20 6.32 -7.97 8.81
N ARG A 21 6.50 -9.28 8.99
CA ARG A 21 7.51 -9.82 9.93
C ARG A 21 8.94 -9.46 9.53
N ARG A 22 9.30 -9.60 8.26
CA ARG A 22 10.66 -9.28 7.76
C ARG A 22 11.01 -7.81 7.89
N LEU A 23 10.03 -6.94 7.68
CA LEU A 23 10.21 -5.49 7.65
C LEU A 23 9.82 -4.81 8.97
N ALA A 24 9.53 -5.59 10.02
CA ALA A 24 9.03 -5.10 11.30
C ALA A 24 7.85 -4.11 11.15
N LEU A 25 6.89 -4.46 10.29
CA LEU A 25 5.66 -3.68 10.11
C LEU A 25 4.58 -4.16 11.08
N ASP A 26 3.97 -3.21 11.77
CA ASP A 26 2.79 -3.40 12.59
C ASP A 26 1.52 -3.29 11.76
N GLY A 27 0.57 -4.19 12.03
CA GLY A 27 -0.76 -4.15 11.43
C GLY A 27 -1.22 -5.49 10.83
N PRO A 28 -2.42 -5.51 10.25
CA PRO A 28 -3.37 -4.40 10.24
C PRO A 28 -4.06 -4.26 11.60
N LEU A 29 -4.01 -3.05 12.16
CA LEU A 29 -4.74 -2.73 13.37
C LEU A 29 -6.24 -2.78 13.05
N GLU A 30 -7.04 -3.47 13.86
CA GLU A 30 -8.50 -3.54 13.65
C GLU A 30 -9.16 -2.15 13.60
N GLN A 31 -8.55 -1.17 14.27
CA GLN A 31 -9.01 0.21 14.38
C GLN A 31 -8.66 1.07 13.15
N THR A 32 -7.71 0.65 12.30
CA THR A 32 -7.31 1.37 11.08
C THR A 32 -7.82 0.71 9.80
N ALA A 33 -8.52 -0.42 9.94
CA ALA A 33 -9.26 -1.07 8.88
C ALA A 33 -10.58 -0.31 8.65
N ASP A 34 -10.58 0.67 7.74
CA ASP A 34 -11.83 1.23 7.27
C ASP A 34 -12.52 0.21 6.37
N ARG A 35 -13.45 -0.54 6.96
CA ARG A 35 -14.21 -1.58 6.27
C ARG A 35 -15.17 -1.02 5.23
N HIS A 36 -15.57 0.24 5.37
CA HIS A 36 -16.42 0.93 4.40
C HIS A 36 -15.61 1.38 3.18
N LEU A 37 -14.35 1.78 3.38
CA LEU A 37 -13.44 2.20 2.31
C LEU A 37 -12.56 1.07 1.77
N ALA A 38 -12.64 -0.13 2.34
CA ALA A 38 -11.81 -1.28 2.00
C ALA A 38 -10.32 -0.90 1.95
N VAL A 39 -9.83 -0.36 3.08
CA VAL A 39 -8.42 0.06 3.26
C VAL A 39 -7.77 -0.74 4.38
N VAL A 40 -6.56 -1.25 4.13
CA VAL A 40 -5.73 -1.96 5.11
C VAL A 40 -4.42 -1.21 5.27
N THR A 41 -4.03 -0.90 6.51
CA THR A 41 -2.81 -0.15 6.81
C THR A 41 -1.80 -0.99 7.59
N TYR A 42 -0.54 -0.99 7.13
CA TYR A 42 0.63 -1.44 7.88
C TYR A 42 1.58 -0.26 8.11
N THR A 43 2.25 -0.22 9.26
CA THR A 43 3.14 0.89 9.65
C THR A 43 4.47 0.35 10.17
N GLY A 44 5.58 1.02 9.87
CA GLY A 44 6.89 0.74 10.47
C GLY A 44 7.94 1.67 9.89
N ALA A 45 9.02 1.96 10.63
CA ALA A 45 10.14 2.81 10.19
C ALA A 45 9.69 4.14 9.52
N ASP A 46 8.75 4.87 10.15
CA ASP A 46 8.14 6.12 9.67
C ASP A 46 7.38 6.04 8.33
N VAL A 47 7.15 4.83 7.81
CA VAL A 47 6.38 4.60 6.59
C VAL A 47 5.07 3.88 6.89
N ARG A 48 4.05 4.20 6.10
CA ARG A 48 2.72 3.59 6.15
C ARG A 48 2.39 3.00 4.80
N TYR A 49 2.06 1.72 4.73
CA TYR A 49 1.57 1.05 3.54
C TYR A 49 0.05 0.92 3.61
N LYS A 50 -0.66 1.52 2.65
CA LYS A 50 -2.12 1.46 2.53
C LYS A 50 -2.49 0.61 1.32
N ALA A 51 -3.01 -0.59 1.55
CA ALA A 51 -3.65 -1.39 0.50
C ALA A 51 -5.12 -0.94 0.38
N VAL A 52 -5.56 -0.67 -0.85
CA VAL A 52 -6.90 -0.12 -1.15
C VAL A 52 -7.54 -0.98 -2.23
N LEU A 53 -8.79 -1.37 -2.02
CA LEU A 53 -9.62 -2.03 -3.04
C LEU A 53 -10.56 -1.00 -3.69
N GLY A 54 -10.41 -0.76 -4.98
CA GLY A 54 -11.36 0.01 -5.77
C GLY A 54 -12.61 -0.83 -6.06
N LEU A 55 -13.59 -0.77 -5.15
CA LEU A 55 -14.81 -1.58 -5.22
C LEU A 55 -15.58 -1.44 -6.54
N TRP A 56 -15.45 -0.28 -7.20
CA TRP A 56 -16.11 0.01 -8.48
C TRP A 56 -15.24 -0.33 -9.71
N ALA A 57 -13.93 -0.06 -9.65
CA ALA A 57 -13.02 -0.29 -10.77
C ALA A 57 -12.54 -1.76 -10.85
N GLY A 58 -12.69 -2.50 -9.74
CA GLY A 58 -12.25 -3.88 -9.62
C GLY A 58 -10.75 -3.99 -9.66
N ASP A 59 -10.05 -3.04 -9.04
CA ASP A 59 -8.61 -2.95 -8.92
C ASP A 59 -8.15 -2.88 -7.46
N VAL A 60 -6.88 -3.21 -7.22
CA VAL A 60 -6.23 -3.13 -5.92
C VAL A 60 -4.90 -2.41 -6.07
N GLU A 61 -4.63 -1.47 -5.17
CA GLU A 61 -3.39 -0.71 -5.15
C GLU A 61 -2.80 -0.68 -3.74
N ILE A 62 -1.46 -0.76 -3.64
CA ILE A 62 -0.72 -0.49 -2.42
C ILE A 62 -0.02 0.86 -2.58
N HIS A 63 -0.25 1.75 -1.63
CA HIS A 63 0.43 3.04 -1.56
C HIS A 63 1.40 3.08 -0.39
N VAL A 64 2.51 3.80 -0.58
CA VAL A 64 3.42 4.23 0.47
C VAL A 64 3.03 5.64 0.88
N CYS A 65 2.91 5.86 2.19
CA CYS A 65 2.70 7.14 2.82
C CYS A 65 3.88 7.43 3.77
N ARG A 66 4.40 8.65 3.75
CA ARG A 66 5.43 9.13 4.68
C ARG A 66 5.12 10.57 5.04
N ASP A 67 5.46 10.95 6.26
CA ASP A 67 5.30 12.31 6.74
C ASP A 67 6.52 13.15 6.32
N ALA A 68 6.25 14.33 5.78
CA ALA A 68 7.26 15.31 5.38
C ALA A 68 6.88 16.66 6.01
N GLU A 69 7.47 16.96 7.17
CA GLU A 69 7.14 18.17 7.94
C GLU A 69 5.62 18.31 8.18
N ALA A 70 4.98 19.27 7.50
CA ALA A 70 3.55 19.55 7.59
C ALA A 70 2.68 18.83 6.54
N THR A 71 3.27 17.98 5.68
CA THR A 71 2.55 17.27 4.62
C THR A 71 2.64 15.76 4.77
N GLU A 72 1.64 15.03 4.25
CA GLU A 72 1.74 13.59 3.99
C GLU A 72 2.06 13.40 2.50
N CYS A 73 3.19 12.77 2.20
CA CYS A 73 3.54 12.30 0.87
C CYS A 73 2.90 10.92 0.64
N LYS A 74 2.21 10.72 -0.49
CA LYS A 74 1.62 9.42 -0.86
C LYS A 74 1.92 9.07 -2.31
N VAL A 75 2.39 7.85 -2.56
CA VAL A 75 2.65 7.32 -3.92
C VAL A 75 2.33 5.83 -4.00
N GLY A 76 1.94 5.32 -5.18
CA GLY A 76 1.79 3.88 -5.40
C GLY A 76 3.14 3.15 -5.36
N VAL A 77 3.19 1.95 -4.77
CA VAL A 77 4.45 1.18 -4.64
C VAL A 77 5.11 0.86 -5.97
N GLU A 78 4.32 0.67 -7.03
CA GLU A 78 4.86 0.42 -8.38
C GLU A 78 5.57 1.66 -8.95
N LYS A 79 4.97 2.85 -8.80
CA LYS A 79 5.59 4.10 -9.26
C LYS A 79 6.89 4.37 -8.51
N LEU A 80 6.90 4.09 -7.21
CA LEU A 80 8.10 4.21 -6.39
C LEU A 80 9.18 3.22 -6.82
N ALA A 81 8.82 1.96 -7.07
CA ALA A 81 9.74 0.94 -7.56
C ALA A 81 10.36 1.33 -8.91
N ARG A 82 9.54 1.84 -9.86
CA ARG A 82 10.03 2.36 -11.14
C ARG A 82 11.01 3.52 -10.96
N ALA A 83 10.70 4.49 -10.11
CA ALA A 83 11.59 5.61 -9.83
C ALA A 83 12.91 5.18 -9.16
N ALA A 84 12.87 4.13 -8.34
CA ALA A 84 14.04 3.52 -7.73
C ALA A 84 14.83 2.58 -8.69
N GLY A 85 14.34 2.35 -9.91
CA GLY A 85 14.96 1.42 -10.85
C GLY A 85 14.89 -0.05 -10.43
N VAL A 86 13.94 -0.41 -9.56
CA VAL A 86 13.75 -1.79 -9.07
C VAL A 86 12.38 -2.35 -9.50
N GLY A 87 12.29 -3.66 -9.70
CA GLY A 87 11.03 -4.33 -9.97
C GLY A 87 10.67 -4.51 -11.46
N GLY A 88 9.38 -4.67 -11.75
CA GLY A 88 8.85 -4.99 -13.09
C GLY A 88 7.41 -4.51 -13.28
N ALA A 89 6.57 -5.26 -14.00
CA ALA A 89 5.15 -4.94 -14.14
C ALA A 89 4.34 -5.44 -12.93
N ALA A 90 3.52 -4.59 -12.30
CA ALA A 90 2.54 -5.02 -11.31
C ALA A 90 1.25 -5.53 -11.94
N SER A 91 0.53 -6.39 -11.22
CA SER A 91 -0.89 -6.63 -11.48
C SER A 91 -1.74 -5.84 -10.51
N PHE A 92 -2.80 -5.23 -11.03
CA PHE A 92 -3.76 -4.42 -10.27
C PHE A 92 -5.15 -5.02 -10.26
N GLY A 93 -5.40 -6.12 -10.98
CA GLY A 93 -6.74 -6.66 -11.13
C GLY A 93 -7.29 -7.25 -9.84
N ALA A 94 -8.55 -6.96 -9.55
CA ALA A 94 -9.32 -7.51 -8.44
C ALA A 94 -10.77 -7.85 -8.87
N ARG A 95 -11.02 -8.20 -10.15
CA ARG A 95 -12.38 -8.60 -10.62
C ARG A 95 -12.76 -10.03 -10.24
N SER A 96 -11.85 -10.76 -9.62
CA SER A 96 -12.02 -12.10 -9.05
C SER A 96 -11.03 -12.30 -7.90
N MET A 97 -11.33 -13.24 -6.99
CA MET A 97 -10.41 -13.61 -5.91
C MET A 97 -9.04 -14.07 -6.40
N ARG A 98 -8.99 -14.79 -7.54
CA ARG A 98 -7.74 -15.22 -8.16
C ARG A 98 -6.87 -14.03 -8.60
N GLN A 99 -7.48 -13.03 -9.23
CA GLN A 99 -6.77 -11.82 -9.66
C GLN A 99 -6.34 -11.00 -8.45
N LEU A 100 -7.22 -10.82 -7.45
CA LEU A 100 -6.89 -10.10 -6.21
C LEU A 100 -5.64 -10.69 -5.55
N ARG A 101 -5.61 -12.01 -5.32
CA ARG A 101 -4.46 -12.71 -4.73
C ARG A 101 -3.17 -12.50 -5.53
N LYS A 102 -3.25 -12.61 -6.85
CA LYS A 102 -2.11 -12.39 -7.75
C LYS A 102 -1.59 -10.95 -7.64
N SER A 103 -2.49 -9.97 -7.67
CA SER A 103 -2.17 -8.55 -7.58
C SER A 103 -1.54 -8.18 -6.25
N LEU A 104 -2.13 -8.62 -5.13
CA LEU A 104 -1.58 -8.41 -3.79
C LEU A 104 -0.19 -9.02 -3.65
N THR A 105 -0.01 -10.29 -4.07
CA THR A 105 1.31 -10.95 -4.02
C THR A 105 2.35 -10.18 -4.83
N SER A 106 1.98 -9.70 -6.02
CA SER A 106 2.88 -8.92 -6.87
C SER A 106 3.27 -7.58 -6.24
N GLN A 107 2.31 -6.86 -5.65
CA GLN A 107 2.56 -5.53 -5.08
C GLN A 107 3.27 -5.59 -3.73
N VAL A 108 3.03 -6.63 -2.92
CA VAL A 108 3.79 -6.88 -1.67
C VAL A 108 5.28 -7.12 -1.95
N ARG A 109 5.63 -7.75 -3.08
CA ARG A 109 7.05 -7.83 -3.50
C ARG A 109 7.67 -6.44 -3.73
N TYR A 110 6.90 -5.47 -4.23
CA TYR A 110 7.39 -4.09 -4.32
C TYR A 110 7.56 -3.45 -2.96
N VAL A 111 6.67 -3.71 -2.00
CA VAL A 111 6.86 -3.26 -0.61
C VAL A 111 8.24 -3.70 -0.10
N GLU A 112 8.61 -4.96 -0.29
CA GLU A 112 9.93 -5.47 0.12
C GLU A 112 11.10 -4.77 -0.56
N LEU A 113 10.99 -4.57 -1.88
CA LEU A 113 12.06 -3.95 -2.65
C LEU A 113 12.25 -2.47 -2.32
N VAL A 114 11.15 -1.74 -2.10
CA VAL A 114 11.20 -0.29 -1.93
C VAL A 114 11.33 0.14 -0.47
N HIS A 115 10.96 -0.69 0.51
CA HIS A 115 10.99 -0.34 1.93
C HIS A 115 12.30 0.31 2.40
N PRO A 116 13.50 -0.27 2.12
CA PRO A 116 14.75 0.35 2.55
C PRO A 116 15.11 1.62 1.76
N LEU A 117 14.40 1.92 0.68
CA LEU A 117 14.68 3.04 -0.22
C LEU A 117 13.72 4.22 -0.01
N VAL A 118 12.70 4.08 0.85
CA VAL A 118 11.65 5.10 0.98
C VAL A 118 12.21 6.39 1.59
N THR A 119 12.42 7.40 0.76
CA THR A 119 12.68 8.79 1.16
C THR A 119 11.65 9.73 0.54
N VAL A 120 11.51 10.93 1.11
CA VAL A 120 10.59 11.94 0.58
C VAL A 120 11.03 12.38 -0.82
N GLU A 121 12.33 12.50 -1.06
CA GLU A 121 12.91 12.86 -2.35
C GLU A 121 12.57 11.84 -3.43
N LEU A 122 12.74 10.54 -3.12
CA LEU A 122 12.39 9.47 -4.04
C LEU A 122 10.88 9.43 -4.30
N MET A 123 10.07 9.62 -3.25
CA MET A 123 8.61 9.69 -3.39
C MET A 123 8.20 10.84 -4.31
N ARG A 124 8.80 12.04 -4.16
CA ARG A 124 8.57 13.19 -5.04
C ARG A 124 8.99 12.89 -6.48
N ALA A 125 10.16 12.30 -6.69
CA ALA A 125 10.62 11.86 -8.00
C ALA A 125 9.67 10.84 -8.66
N ALA A 126 9.02 10.00 -7.86
CA ALA A 126 7.99 9.05 -8.30
C ALA A 126 6.61 9.69 -8.55
N GLY A 127 6.48 11.02 -8.42
CA GLY A 127 5.23 11.75 -8.59
C GLY A 127 4.27 11.56 -7.41
N ALA A 128 4.79 11.53 -6.18
CA ALA A 128 3.95 11.51 -4.99
C ALA A 128 3.00 12.71 -4.97
N ARG A 129 1.79 12.44 -4.48
CA ARG A 129 0.84 13.49 -4.11
C ARG A 129 1.15 13.93 -2.68
N GLU A 130 1.15 15.24 -2.46
CA GLU A 130 1.35 15.85 -1.16
C GLU A 130 0.08 16.56 -0.72
N TRP A 131 -0.32 16.34 0.52
CA TRP A 131 -1.47 17.00 1.14
C TRP A 131 -1.01 17.59 2.47
N SER A 132 -1.35 18.86 2.70
CA SER A 132 -1.17 19.48 4.01
C SER A 132 -1.96 18.70 5.05
N ARG A 133 -1.32 18.39 6.18
CA ARG A 133 -2.06 17.89 7.33
C ARG A 133 -2.87 19.03 7.91
N PRO A 134 -4.12 18.79 8.33
CA PRO A 134 -4.75 19.69 9.29
C PRO A 134 -3.80 19.82 10.48
N LEU A 135 -3.40 21.04 10.83
CA LEU A 135 -2.76 21.30 12.11
C LEU A 135 -3.80 20.99 13.18
N VAL A 136 -3.84 19.73 13.62
CA VAL A 136 -4.64 19.35 14.79
C VAL A 136 -3.92 20.01 15.97
N ARG A 137 -4.52 21.09 16.47
CA ARG A 137 -4.20 21.68 17.78
C ARG A 137 -4.70 20.77 18.88
#